data_AF-A0A7S1TQT7-F1
#
_entry.id   AF-A0A7S1TQT7-F1
#
_cell.length_a   1.000
_cell.length_b   1.000
_cell.length_c   1.000
_cell.angle_alpha   90.00
_cell.angle_beta   90.00
_cell.angle_gamma   90.00
#
_symmetry.space_group_name_H-M   'P 1'
#
loop_
_entity.id
_entity.type
_entity.pdbx_description
1 polymer ?
#
loop_
_entity_poly.entity_id
_entity_poly.type
_entity_poly.pdbx_seq_one_letter_code
_entity_poly.pdbx_strand_id
1 'polypeptide(L)'
;KKVKFPSRETVFDYWLDPETSTFDQWTKSPYIVPIDFDSKTMNMNSITVQTPETCSATFWMQNLVTMRRPVMLAGLAGTGKTQMVKGMLGEADPLEQLSYSINFNFYTTSTVLQNTMMLPLEKK
;
A
#
# COMPACT_ATOMS: atom_id res chain seq x y z
N LYS A 1 -13.01 -21.30 18.83
CA LYS A 1 -12.81 -22.14 17.63
C LYS A 1 -11.30 -22.34 17.43
N LYS A 2 -10.83 -23.54 17.11
CA LYS A 2 -9.39 -23.83 16.90
C LYS A 2 -9.04 -23.53 15.45
N VAL A 3 -8.24 -22.48 15.20
CA VAL A 3 -7.77 -22.13 13.85
C VAL A 3 -6.75 -23.18 13.40
N LYS A 4 -6.92 -23.72 12.19
CA LYS A 4 -6.02 -24.73 11.61
C LYS A 4 -5.04 -24.03 10.67
N PHE A 5 -3.75 -24.22 10.90
CA PHE A 5 -2.71 -23.75 9.97
C PHE A 5 -2.53 -24.73 8.81
N PRO A 6 -2.37 -24.24 7.57
CA PRO A 6 -1.99 -25.07 6.43
C PRO A 6 -0.61 -25.69 6.62
N SER A 7 -0.39 -26.89 6.08
CA SER A 7 0.83 -27.68 6.33
C SER A 7 1.88 -27.64 5.21
N ARG A 8 1.53 -27.10 4.03
CA ARG A 8 2.36 -27.21 2.82
C ARG A 8 3.14 -25.95 2.45
N GLU A 9 2.56 -24.78 2.65
CA GLU A 9 3.16 -23.50 2.22
C GLU A 9 3.58 -22.67 3.45
N THR A 10 4.11 -21.47 3.22
CA THR A 10 4.53 -20.60 4.32
C THR A 10 3.35 -19.83 4.88
N VAL A 11 3.48 -19.29 6.09
CA VAL A 11 2.46 -18.43 6.69
C VAL A 11 2.20 -17.14 5.89
N PHE A 12 3.10 -16.77 4.97
CA PHE A 12 2.98 -15.57 4.14
C PHE A 12 2.09 -15.77 2.92
N ASP A 13 1.83 -17.02 2.53
CA ASP A 13 1.02 -17.37 1.36
C ASP A 13 -0.50 -17.31 1.65
N TYR A 14 -0.86 -17.15 2.93
CA TYR A 14 -2.24 -17.18 3.41
C TYR A 14 -2.71 -15.83 3.96
N TRP A 15 -3.95 -15.51 3.63
CA TRP A 15 -4.79 -14.49 4.21
C TRP A 15 -5.75 -15.13 5.21
N LEU A 16 -5.97 -14.46 6.35
CA LEU A 16 -6.97 -14.89 7.33
C LEU A 16 -8.30 -14.24 7.00
N ASP A 17 -9.27 -15.03 6.55
CA ASP A 17 -10.61 -14.55 6.28
C ASP A 17 -11.34 -14.25 7.62
N PRO A 18 -11.75 -12.98 7.86
CA PRO A 18 -12.44 -12.60 9.09
C PRO A 18 -13.83 -13.24 9.23
N GLU A 19 -14.50 -13.61 8.13
CA GLU A 19 -15.87 -14.17 8.17
C GLU A 19 -15.85 -15.65 8.54
N THR A 20 -15.00 -16.43 7.87
CA THR A 20 -14.91 -17.88 8.06
C THR A 20 -13.91 -18.27 9.16
N SER A 21 -13.01 -17.36 9.54
CA SER A 21 -11.88 -17.61 10.45
C SER A 21 -10.96 -18.74 9.96
N THR A 22 -10.80 -18.87 8.64
CA THR A 22 -9.89 -19.83 8.00
C THR A 22 -8.75 -19.14 7.26
N PHE A 23 -7.63 -19.84 7.14
CA PHE A 23 -6.51 -19.41 6.31
C PHE A 23 -6.75 -19.84 4.87
N ASP A 24 -6.99 -18.85 4.01
CA ASP A 24 -7.16 -19.02 2.57
C ASP A 24 -5.99 -18.39 1.83
N GLN A 25 -5.69 -18.86 0.61
CA GLN A 25 -4.60 -18.28 -0.18
C GLN A 25 -4.90 -16.83 -0.55
N TRP A 26 -3.87 -15.97 -0.62
CA TRP A 26 -4.04 -14.58 -1.06
C TRP A 26 -4.74 -14.44 -2.41
N THR A 27 -4.59 -15.41 -3.33
CA THR A 27 -5.31 -15.50 -4.62
C THR A 27 -6.83 -15.42 -4.49
N LYS A 28 -7.38 -15.85 -3.36
CA LYS A 28 -8.83 -15.81 -3.06
C LYS A 28 -9.24 -14.58 -2.26
N SER A 29 -8.28 -13.77 -1.80
CA SER A 29 -8.57 -12.59 -1.01
C SER A 29 -9.27 -11.53 -1.87
N PRO A 30 -10.19 -10.73 -1.29
CA PRO A 30 -10.85 -9.63 -2.01
C PRO A 30 -9.88 -8.50 -2.40
N TYR A 31 -8.66 -8.54 -1.86
CA TYR A 31 -7.61 -7.56 -2.12
C TYR A 31 -6.85 -7.81 -3.43
N ILE A 32 -7.07 -8.96 -4.08
CA ILE A 32 -6.63 -9.20 -5.46
C ILE A 32 -7.78 -8.85 -6.40
N VAL A 33 -7.69 -7.66 -6.99
CA VAL A 33 -8.67 -7.16 -7.93
C VAL A 33 -8.11 -7.34 -9.35
N PRO A 34 -8.84 -8.02 -10.25
CA PRO A 34 -8.44 -8.08 -11.65
C PRO A 34 -8.47 -6.68 -12.25
N ILE A 35 -7.37 -6.29 -12.90
CA ILE A 35 -7.26 -5.00 -13.58
C ILE A 35 -7.59 -5.21 -15.05
N ASP A 36 -8.68 -4.59 -15.51
CA ASP A 36 -8.98 -4.50 -16.94
C ASP A 36 -8.07 -3.43 -17.56
N PHE A 37 -7.05 -3.88 -18.28
CA PHE A 37 -6.10 -2.99 -18.95
C PHE A 37 -6.53 -2.70 -20.39
N ASP A 38 -6.74 -1.42 -20.70
CA ASP A 38 -6.86 -0.93 -22.08
C ASP A 38 -5.65 -0.07 -22.45
N SER A 39 -4.86 -0.54 -23.41
CA SER A 39 -3.64 0.13 -23.88
C SER A 39 -3.90 1.45 -24.62
N LYS A 40 -5.14 1.73 -25.02
CA LYS A 40 -5.50 2.99 -25.68
C LYS A 40 -5.77 4.12 -24.69
N THR A 41 -6.18 3.79 -23.47
CA THR A 41 -6.63 4.76 -22.48
C THR A 41 -5.75 4.79 -21.23
N MET A 42 -5.01 3.71 -20.95
CA MET A 42 -4.20 3.59 -19.73
C MET A 42 -2.71 3.47 -20.03
N ASN A 43 -1.89 4.15 -19.22
CA ASN A 43 -0.44 4.01 -19.29
C ASN A 43 0.00 2.78 -18.48
N MET A 44 0.83 1.91 -19.06
CA MET A 44 1.38 0.75 -18.37
C MET A 44 2.14 1.16 -17.09
N ASN A 45 2.83 2.31 -17.11
CA ASN A 45 3.60 2.79 -15.95
C ASN A 45 2.71 3.18 -14.76
N SER A 46 1.41 3.41 -14.97
CA SER A 46 0.45 3.70 -13.90
C SER A 46 -0.24 2.46 -13.33
N ILE A 47 -0.01 1.28 -13.92
CA ILE A 47 -0.69 0.05 -13.52
C ILE A 47 0.28 -0.83 -12.74
N THR A 48 -0.18 -1.33 -11.61
CA THR A 48 0.55 -2.32 -10.80
C THR A 48 -0.27 -3.58 -10.74
N VAL A 49 0.22 -4.66 -11.34
CA VAL A 49 -0.42 -5.99 -11.24
C VAL A 49 -0.19 -6.52 -9.84
N GLN A 50 -1.28 -6.87 -9.14
CA GLN A 50 -1.21 -7.37 -7.79
C GLN A 50 -0.75 -8.84 -7.79
N THR A 51 0.37 -9.12 -7.12
CA THR A 51 0.81 -10.47 -6.76
C THR A 51 0.39 -10.79 -5.32
N PRO A 52 0.40 -12.06 -4.88
CA PRO A 52 0.17 -12.42 -3.47
C PRO A 52 0.99 -11.60 -2.47
N GLU A 53 2.27 -11.34 -2.76
CA GLU A 53 3.16 -10.57 -1.91
C GLU A 53 2.78 -9.08 -1.86
N THR A 54 2.44 -8.52 -3.02
CA THR A 54 1.99 -7.11 -3.14
C THR A 54 0.66 -6.90 -2.43
N CYS A 55 -0.23 -7.89 -2.54
CA CYS A 55 -1.52 -7.93 -1.87
C CYS A 55 -1.35 -7.95 -0.34
N SER A 56 -0.52 -8.86 0.18
CA SER A 56 -0.17 -8.94 1.61
C SER A 56 0.39 -7.63 2.15
N ALA A 57 1.35 -7.02 1.44
CA ALA A 57 1.92 -5.74 1.85
C ALA A 57 0.89 -4.61 1.85
N THR A 58 0.02 -4.55 0.83
CA THR A 58 -1.02 -3.54 0.71
C THR A 58 -2.07 -3.68 1.79
N PHE A 59 -2.49 -4.91 2.11
CA PHE A 59 -3.42 -5.23 3.20
C PHE A 59 -2.95 -4.64 4.54
N TRP A 60 -1.71 -4.94 4.93
CA TRP A 60 -1.16 -4.43 6.18
C TRP A 60 -0.95 -2.92 6.15
N MET A 61 -0.51 -2.37 5.02
CA MET A 61 -0.34 -0.93 4.84
C MET A 61 -1.67 -0.19 5.02
N GLN A 62 -2.75 -0.64 4.37
CA GLN A 62 -4.08 -0.06 4.50
C GLN A 62 -4.56 -0.10 5.96
N ASN A 63 -4.51 -1.26 6.61
CA ASN A 63 -4.94 -1.42 8.01
C ASN A 63 -4.18 -0.49 8.96
N LEU A 64 -2.86 -0.40 8.83
CA LEU A 64 -2.03 0.46 9.69
C LEU A 64 -2.30 1.95 9.45
N VAL A 65 -2.45 2.37 8.19
CA VAL A 65 -2.75 3.76 7.84
C VAL A 65 -4.14 4.16 8.34
N THR A 66 -5.16 3.30 8.21
CA THR A 66 -6.50 3.53 8.79
C THR A 66 -6.43 3.67 10.31
N MET A 67 -5.56 2.92 10.98
CA MET A 67 -5.29 3.06 12.41
C MET A 67 -4.41 4.27 12.77
N ARG A 68 -4.12 5.16 11.81
CA ARG A 68 -3.23 6.33 11.96
C ARG A 68 -1.83 5.96 12.46
N ARG A 69 -1.33 4.78 12.07
CA ARG A 69 0.04 4.32 12.37
C ARG A 69 0.95 4.59 11.16
N PRO A 70 2.12 5.24 11.35
CA PRO A 70 3.05 5.47 10.25
C PRO A 70 3.67 4.16 9.77
N VAL A 71 3.77 4.00 8.45
CA VAL A 71 4.32 2.81 7.77
C VAL A 71 5.46 3.24 6.84
N MET A 72 6.50 2.41 6.73
CA MET A 72 7.59 2.59 5.78
C MET A 72 7.79 1.30 5.00
N LEU A 73 7.73 1.39 3.67
CA LEU A 73 8.10 0.28 2.77
C LEU A 73 9.58 0.42 2.38
N ALA A 74 10.40 -0.55 2.77
CA ALA A 74 11.82 -0.59 2.46
C ALA A 74 12.15 -1.68 1.43
N GLY A 75 13.15 -1.43 0.58
CA GLY A 75 13.60 -2.37 -0.45
C GLY A 75 14.36 -1.68 -1.57
N LEU A 76 14.90 -2.46 -2.51
CA LEU A 76 15.74 -1.97 -3.61
C LEU A 76 15.03 -0.92 -4.49
N ALA A 77 15.77 0.00 -5.09
CA ALA A 77 15.18 0.96 -6.03
C ALA A 77 14.53 0.23 -7.21
N GLY A 78 13.42 0.77 -7.75
CA GLY A 78 12.73 0.20 -8.91
C GLY A 78 11.75 -0.95 -8.63
N THR A 79 11.57 -1.39 -7.37
CA THR A 79 10.65 -2.51 -7.04
C THR A 79 9.18 -2.10 -6.84
N GLY A 80 8.71 -1.03 -7.48
CA GLY A 80 7.29 -0.64 -7.42
C GLY A 80 6.76 -0.06 -6.10
N LYS A 81 7.57 0.06 -5.03
CA LYS A 81 7.14 0.58 -3.71
C LYS A 81 6.41 1.93 -3.78
N THR A 82 6.94 2.88 -4.55
CA THR A 82 6.32 4.19 -4.71
C THR A 82 4.95 4.10 -5.38
N GLN A 83 4.77 3.18 -6.34
CA GLN A 83 3.48 2.97 -6.99
C GLN A 83 2.48 2.30 -6.06
N MET A 84 2.92 1.37 -5.20
CA MET A 84 2.06 0.77 -4.19
C MET A 84 1.48 1.82 -3.22
N VAL A 85 2.34 2.72 -2.72
CA VAL A 85 1.91 3.80 -1.83
C VAL A 85 0.97 4.77 -2.55
N LYS A 86 1.30 5.17 -3.79
CA LYS A 86 0.44 6.08 -4.58
C LYS A 86 -0.90 5.46 -4.93
N GLY A 87 -0.95 4.17 -5.25
CA GLY A 87 -2.18 3.42 -5.53
C GLY A 87 -3.12 3.47 -4.33
N MET A 88 -2.62 3.08 -3.15
CA MET A 88 -3.43 3.12 -1.92
C MET A 88 -3.89 4.54 -1.56
N LEU A 89 -3.00 5.54 -1.66
CA LEU A 89 -3.38 6.93 -1.38
C LEU A 89 -4.41 7.48 -2.38
N GLY A 90 -4.45 6.97 -3.61
CA GLY A 90 -5.43 7.33 -4.62
C GLY A 90 -6.82 6.75 -4.38
N GLU A 91 -6.93 5.67 -3.58
CA GLU A 91 -8.21 5.08 -3.15
C GLU A 91 -8.82 5.80 -1.94
N ALA A 92 -8.04 6.63 -1.24
CA ALA A 92 -8.52 7.34 -0.06
C ALA A 92 -9.45 8.51 -0.44
N ASP A 93 -10.47 8.78 0.38
CA ASP A 93 -11.37 9.91 0.19
C ASP A 93 -10.60 11.24 0.32
N PRO A 94 -10.55 12.08 -0.73
CA PRO A 94 -9.86 13.37 -0.70
C PRO A 94 -10.38 14.34 0.36
N LEU A 95 -11.62 14.17 0.84
CA LEU A 95 -12.20 15.00 1.90
C LEU A 95 -11.67 14.61 3.30
N GLU A 96 -11.33 13.34 3.50
CA GLU A 96 -10.88 12.80 4.79
C GLU A 96 -9.35 12.71 4.88
N GLN A 97 -8.68 12.47 3.75
CA GLN A 97 -7.24 12.24 3.72
C GLN A 97 -6.56 12.91 2.52
N LEU A 98 -5.68 13.85 2.82
CA LEU A 98 -4.78 14.47 1.85
C LEU A 98 -3.39 13.84 1.96
N SER A 99 -2.71 13.72 0.82
CA SER A 99 -1.32 13.27 0.76
C SER A 99 -0.43 14.32 0.12
N TYR A 100 0.78 14.48 0.67
CA TYR A 100 1.79 15.39 0.15
C TYR A 100 3.12 14.67 0.07
N SER A 101 3.68 14.56 -1.14
CA SER A 101 4.93 13.84 -1.37
C SER A 101 6.13 14.76 -1.17
N ILE A 102 7.04 14.37 -0.27
CA ILE A 102 8.30 15.08 -0.03
C ILE A 102 9.45 14.24 -0.57
N ASN A 103 10.17 14.75 -1.55
CA ASN A 103 11.34 14.09 -2.12
C ASN A 103 12.58 14.40 -1.27
N PHE A 104 13.19 13.37 -0.70
CA PHE A 104 14.46 13.47 0.00
C PHE A 104 15.62 13.22 -0.97
N ASN A 105 16.67 14.00 -0.84
CA ASN A 105 17.95 13.78 -1.52
C ASN A 105 19.11 14.03 -0.54
N PHE A 106 20.34 13.85 -1.02
CA PHE A 106 21.54 14.02 -0.21
C PHE A 106 21.69 15.42 0.42
N TYR A 107 21.13 16.45 -0.21
CA TYR A 107 21.23 17.84 0.22
C TYR A 107 20.04 18.30 1.08
N THR A 108 19.07 17.41 1.37
CA THR A 108 17.92 17.75 2.21
C THR A 108 18.34 17.92 3.68
N THR A 109 18.34 19.16 4.16
CA THR A 109 18.57 19.48 5.57
C THR A 109 17.26 19.56 6.36
N SER A 110 17.35 19.58 7.70
CA SER A 110 16.17 19.74 8.57
C SER A 110 15.38 21.01 8.25
N THR A 111 16.06 22.11 7.94
CA THR A 111 15.42 23.38 7.57
C THR A 111 14.64 23.26 6.26
N VAL A 112 15.20 22.59 5.25
CA VAL A 112 14.50 22.37 3.97
C VAL A 112 13.26 21.53 4.20
N LEU A 113 13.38 20.42 4.94
CA LEU A 113 12.26 19.54 5.27
C LEU A 113 11.13 20.30 5.99
N GLN A 114 11.46 21.07 7.02
CA GLN A 114 10.48 21.84 7.77
C GLN A 114 9.75 22.84 6.88
N ASN A 115 10.49 23.59 6.05
CA ASN A 115 9.90 24.54 5.12
C ASN A 115 8.96 23.85 4.12
N THR A 116 9.37 22.71 3.55
CA THR A 116 8.54 21.93 2.62
C THR A 116 7.28 21.38 3.28
N MET A 117 7.36 20.92 4.53
CA MET A 117 6.22 20.42 5.29
C MET A 117 5.20 21.51 5.63
N MET A 118 5.65 22.76 5.76
CA MET A 118 4.77 23.90 6.05
C MET A 118 4.03 24.45 4.82
N LEU A 119 4.47 24.15 3.59
CA LEU A 119 3.86 24.66 2.36
C LEU A 119 2.36 24.31 2.20
N PRO A 120 1.93 23.05 2.41
CA PRO A 120 0.51 22.69 2.25
C PRO A 120 -0.36 23.01 3.47
N LEU A 121 0.22 23.52 4.56
CA LEU A 121 -0.53 23.77 5.81
C LEU A 121 -1.08 25.20 5.83
N GLU A 122 -2.37 25.35 6.08
CA GLU A 122 -2.93 26.67 6.41
C GLU A 122 -2.43 27.12 7.79
N LYS A 123 -1.80 28.31 7.83
CA LYS A 123 -1.43 28.94 9.10
C LYS A 123 -2.69 29.51 9.74
N LYS A 124 -3.07 28.97 10.90
CA LYS A 124 -3.97 29.65 11.85
C LYS A 124 -3.15 30.46 12.84
#